data_AF-A0A9E1K7B0-F1
#
_entry.id   AF-A0A9E1K7B0-F1
#
_cell.length_a   1.000
_cell.length_b   1.000
_cell.length_c   1.000
_cell.angle_alpha   90.00
_cell.angle_beta   90.00
_cell.angle_gamma   90.00
#
_symmetry.space_group_name_H-M   'P 1'
#
loop_
_entity.id
_entity.type
_entity.pdbx_description
1 polymer ?
#
loop_
_entity_poly.entity_id
_entity_poly.type
_entity_poly.pdbx_seq_one_letter_code
_entity_poly.pdbx_strand_id
1 'polypeptide(L)' 'MAAKKKVIETFDADKLGFSLKEKPSSNETLIHTGLSLPDRRGEGKIIGGSPNEVATQLVKILREQEKVV' A
#
# COMPACT_ATOMS: atom_id res chain seq x y z
N MET A 1 -33.17 -4.91 -10.57
CA MET A 1 -33.27 -6.19 -11.34
C MET A 1 -32.61 -6.16 -12.72
N ALA A 2 -32.41 -5.01 -13.38
CA ALA A 2 -31.86 -4.95 -14.73
C ALA A 2 -30.36 -5.32 -14.84
N ALA A 3 -29.52 -4.90 -13.90
CA ALA A 3 -28.08 -5.20 -13.92
C ALA A 3 -27.78 -6.71 -13.73
N LYS A 4 -28.52 -7.39 -12.84
CA LYS A 4 -28.38 -8.84 -12.60
C LYS A 4 -28.77 -9.68 -13.82
N LYS A 5 -29.54 -9.13 -14.76
CA LYS A 5 -30.02 -9.83 -15.97
C LYS A 5 -29.08 -9.66 -17.18
N LYS A 6 -28.11 -8.75 -17.12
CA LYS A 6 -27.12 -8.59 -18.20
C LYS A 6 -26.13 -9.75 -18.12
N VAL A 7 -25.89 -10.40 -19.25
CA VAL A 7 -24.91 -11.49 -19.36
C VAL A 7 -23.53 -10.89 -19.21
N ILE A 8 -22.68 -11.50 -18.37
CA ILE A 8 -21.28 -11.14 -18.23
C ILE A 8 -20.51 -11.96 -19.25
N GLU A 9 -19.94 -11.30 -20.25
CA GLU A 9 -19.07 -11.94 -21.21
C GLU A 9 -17.72 -12.23 -20.55
N THR A 10 -17.30 -13.49 -20.62
CA THR A 10 -16.00 -13.95 -20.09
C THR A 10 -15.12 -14.36 -21.25
N PHE A 11 -13.91 -13.80 -21.27
CA PHE A 11 -12.88 -14.12 -22.25
C PHE A 11 -11.75 -14.84 -21.52
N ASP A 12 -11.32 -15.96 -22.08
CA ASP A 12 -10.15 -16.71 -21.63
C ASP A 12 -8.90 -16.16 -22.33
N ALA A 13 -7.73 -16.57 -21.85
CA ALA A 13 -6.44 -16.19 -22.44
C ALA A 13 -6.38 -16.52 -23.93
N ASP A 14 -6.96 -17.66 -24.33
CA ASP A 14 -6.97 -18.15 -25.70
C ASP A 14 -7.79 -17.24 -26.64
N LYS A 15 -8.97 -16.78 -26.22
CA LYS A 15 -9.81 -15.82 -26.98
C LYS A 15 -9.18 -14.44 -27.07
N LEU A 16 -8.33 -14.08 -26.13
CA LEU A 16 -7.59 -12.81 -26.12
C LEU A 16 -6.22 -12.91 -26.84
N GLY A 17 -5.88 -14.08 -27.39
CA GLY A 17 -4.62 -14.30 -28.10
C GLY A 17 -3.39 -14.36 -27.20
N PHE A 18 -3.55 -14.50 -25.88
CA PHE A 18 -2.45 -14.70 -24.95
C PHE A 18 -2.00 -16.16 -24.96
N SER A 19 -0.69 -16.39 -25.09
CA SER A 19 -0.15 -17.74 -25.01
C SER A 19 0.10 -18.11 -23.54
N LEU A 20 -0.54 -19.19 -23.05
CA LEU A 20 -0.31 -19.74 -21.72
C LEU A 20 1.11 -20.33 -21.52
N LYS A 21 1.97 -20.29 -22.55
CA LYS A 21 3.40 -20.58 -22.44
C LYS A 21 4.13 -19.50 -21.63
N GLU A 22 3.61 -18.27 -21.64
CA GLU A 22 3.93 -17.21 -20.68
C GLU A 22 3.02 -17.35 -19.45
N LYS A 23 2.93 -18.56 -18.90
CA LYS A 23 2.38 -18.75 -17.57
C LYS A 23 3.14 -17.78 -16.65
N PRO A 24 2.51 -17.12 -15.65
CA PRO A 24 3.25 -16.43 -14.61
C PRO A 24 3.95 -17.50 -13.76
N SER A 25 5.02 -18.07 -14.31
CA SER A 25 5.80 -19.13 -13.71
C SER A 25 7.18 -18.57 -13.44
N SER A 26 7.49 -18.46 -12.15
CA SER A 26 8.81 -18.42 -11.53
C SER A 26 9.81 -17.32 -11.92
N ASN A 27 9.56 -16.56 -13.00
CA ASN A 27 10.41 -15.49 -13.52
C ASN A 27 9.69 -14.13 -13.45
N GLU A 28 8.89 -13.90 -12.41
CA GLU A 28 8.49 -12.53 -12.08
C GLU A 28 9.75 -11.75 -11.68
N THR A 29 9.95 -10.57 -12.27
CA THR A 29 11.05 -9.66 -11.91
C THR A 29 11.08 -9.35 -10.40
N LEU A 30 9.93 -9.50 -9.73
CA LEU A 30 9.76 -9.38 -8.29
C LEU A 30 9.14 -10.65 -7.74
N ILE A 31 9.91 -11.38 -6.93
CA ILE A 31 9.41 -12.53 -6.19
C ILE A 31 8.80 -12.03 -4.88
N HIS A 32 7.49 -12.21 -4.71
CA HIS A 32 6.82 -11.89 -3.45
C HIS A 32 7.26 -12.88 -2.36
N THR A 33 8.11 -12.43 -1.43
CA THR A 33 8.66 -13.28 -0.36
C THR A 33 7.72 -13.46 0.82
N GLY A 34 6.71 -12.59 0.97
CA GLY A 34 5.72 -12.66 2.03
C GLY A 34 4.90 -11.39 2.15
N LEU A 35 3.75 -11.51 2.81
CA LEU A 35 2.89 -10.39 3.16
C LEU A 35 2.78 -10.33 4.68
N SER A 36 3.07 -9.16 5.25
CA SER A 36 2.83 -8.89 6.66
C SER A 36 1.92 -7.68 6.80
N LEU A 37 1.15 -7.66 7.87
CA LEU A 37 0.43 -6.44 8.25
C LEU A 37 1.46 -5.39 8.68
N PRO A 38 1.24 -4.11 8.37
CA PRO A 38 2.07 -3.04 8.90
C PRO A 38 1.95 -3.01 10.42
N ASP A 39 3.02 -2.57 11.09
CA ASP A 39 3.02 -2.41 12.53
C ASP A 39 1.89 -1.46 12.96
N ARG A 40 1.31 -1.76 14.13
CA ARG A 40 0.29 -0.89 14.72
C ARG A 40 0.90 0.48 14.98
N ARG A 41 0.12 1.53 14.75
CA ARG A 41 0.50 2.90 15.12
C ARG A 41 0.84 2.94 16.62
N GLY A 42 2.02 3.46 16.95
CA GLY A 42 2.43 3.66 18.35
C GLY A 42 1.54 4.66 19.08
N GLU A 43 1.61 4.64 20.41
CA GLU A 43 0.94 5.65 21.23
C GLU A 43 1.47 7.05 20.91
N GLY A 44 0.56 8.02 20.85
CA GLY A 44 0.91 9.43 20.67
C GLY A 44 1.55 10.00 21.94
N LYS A 45 2.55 10.86 21.76
CA LYS A 45 3.18 11.60 22.86
C LYS A 45 2.63 13.02 22.94
N ILE A 46 2.17 13.41 24.13
CA ILE A 46 1.83 14.82 24.39
C ILE A 46 3.13 15.61 24.59
N ILE A 47 3.29 16.67 23.81
CA ILE A 47 4.37 17.65 23.98
C ILE A 47 3.85 18.84 24.79
N GLY A 48 4.64 19.32 25.74
CA GLY A 48 4.26 20.39 26.67
C GLY A 48 5.41 21.33 26.93
N GLY A 49 5.09 22.57 27.32
CA GLY A 49 6.04 23.66 27.51
C GLY A 49 5.46 24.99 27.03
N SER A 50 6.32 26.00 26.93
CA SER A 50 5.97 27.27 26.29
C SER A 50 5.75 27.07 24.77
N PRO A 51 5.01 27.97 24.09
CA PRO A 51 4.71 27.82 22.67
C PRO A 51 5.96 27.62 21.78
N ASN A 52 7.06 28.30 22.09
CA ASN A 52 8.32 28.18 21.34
C ASN A 52 9.01 26.83 21.57
N GLU A 53 8.95 26.29 22.77
CA GLU A 53 9.50 24.97 23.11
C GLU A 53 8.69 23.85 22.46
N VAL A 54 7.37 23.99 22.43
CA VAL A 54 6.47 23.05 21.76
C VAL A 54 6.71 23.06 20.25
N ALA A 55 6.83 24.24 19.64
CA ALA A 55 7.11 24.36 18.21
C ALA A 55 8.47 23.74 17.81
N THR A 56 9.51 23.97 18.60
CA THR A 56 10.84 23.37 18.35
C THR A 56 10.83 21.85 18.53
N GLN A 57 10.14 21.32 19.55
CA GLN A 57 9.96 19.87 19.73
C GLN A 57 9.18 19.24 18.57
N LEU A 58 8.12 19.90 18.09
CA LEU A 58 7.32 19.42 16.97
C LEU A 58 8.13 19.34 15.67
N VAL A 59 8.85 20.40 15.33
CA VAL A 59 9.70 20.42 14.11
C VAL A 59 10.76 19.34 14.17
N LYS A 60 11.35 19.11 15.36
CA LYS A 60 12.32 18.04 15.56
C LYS A 60 11.72 16.65 15.30
N ILE A 61 10.54 16.37 15.85
CA ILE A 61 9.82 15.10 15.66
C ILE A 61 9.52 14.86 14.17
N LEU A 62 8.98 15.86 13.47
CA LEU A 62 8.62 15.74 12.05
C LEU A 62 9.82 15.44 11.15
N ARG A 63 10.96 16.08 11.42
CA ARG A 63 12.20 15.88 10.64
C ARG A 63 12.85 14.52 10.91
N GLU A 64 12.96 14.14 12.18
CA GLU A 64 13.73 12.95 12.57
C GLU A 64 12.93 11.65 12.42
N GLN A 65 11.64 11.67 12.77
CA GLN A 65 10.83 10.45 12.85
C GLN A 65 9.98 10.26 11.59
N GLU A 66 9.29 11.29 11.13
CA GLU A 66 8.44 11.18 9.94
C GLU A 66 9.20 11.44 8.63
N LYS A 67 10.46 11.89 8.71
CA LYS A 67 11.30 12.26 7.55
C LYS A 67 10.57 13.18 6.56
N VAL A 68 9.68 14.02 7.07
CA VAL A 68 8.99 15.02 6.27
C VAL A 68 9.99 16.13 5.99
N VAL A 69 10.45 16.23 4.74
CA VAL A 69 11.34 17.28 4.24
C VAL A 69 10.51 18.44 3.72
#